data_AF-A0AB36PDJ6-F1
#
_entry.id   AF-A0AB36PDJ6-F1
#
_cell.length_a   1.000
_cell.length_b   1.000
_cell.length_c   1.000
_cell.angle_alpha   90.00
_cell.angle_beta   90.00
_cell.angle_gamma   90.00
#
_symmetry.space_group_name_H-M   'P 1'
#
loop_
_entity.id
_entity.type
_entity.pdbx_description
1 polymer ?
#
loop_
_entity_poly.entity_id
_entity_poly.type
_entity_poly.pdbx_seq_one_letter_code
_entity_poly.pdbx_strand_id
1 'polypeptide(L)'
;MNAWEVNFDGLVGLTHHYAGLSFGNEASTRHRFQVSNPRLAAKQGLLKMKALADAGFPQAVIPPHERPFIPVLRQLGFSGSDEQVLEKVARQAPHWLSSVSSASPMWVANAATIAPSADTLDGKVHLTVANLNNKFHRSLEAPVTESLLKAIFKDEEKFSVHSALPQVALLGDEGAANHNRLGGHYGEPGMLLFVYGREEGNDTRPSRYPARQTREASEAVARLNQVNPQQVIFAQQNPDVIDQSVFHNDVIAVSNRQVLFCHQQAFARQSQLLARG
;
A
#
# COMPACT_ATOMS: atom_id res chain seq x y z
N MET A 1 19.28 -0.78 -20.34
CA MET A 1 18.12 0.05 -20.74
C MET A 1 18.19 1.37 -19.99
N ASN A 2 17.79 2.49 -20.61
CA ASN A 2 17.57 3.74 -19.87
C ASN A 2 16.15 3.71 -19.31
N ALA A 3 16.02 3.60 -18.00
CA ALA A 3 14.74 3.64 -17.30
C ALA A 3 14.77 4.71 -16.21
N TRP A 4 13.61 5.29 -15.90
CA TRP A 4 13.42 6.29 -14.86
C TRP A 4 12.41 5.78 -13.83
N GLU A 5 12.59 6.20 -12.58
CA GLU A 5 11.56 6.06 -11.57
C GLU A 5 10.45 7.10 -11.83
N VAL A 6 9.20 6.64 -11.90
CA VAL A 6 8.04 7.48 -12.13
C VAL A 6 7.15 7.44 -10.90
N ASN A 7 6.88 8.61 -10.32
CA ASN A 7 5.98 8.72 -9.17
C ASN A 7 4.53 8.72 -9.65
N PHE A 8 3.74 7.75 -9.19
CA PHE A 8 2.29 7.76 -9.35
C PHE A 8 1.66 8.11 -8.02
N ASP A 9 1.00 9.26 -7.95
CA ASP A 9 0.38 9.75 -6.72
C ASP A 9 -1.13 9.58 -6.70
N GLY A 10 -1.70 9.31 -5.53
CA GLY A 10 -3.15 9.23 -5.36
C GLY A 10 -3.78 10.61 -5.30
N LEU A 11 -4.75 10.88 -6.17
CA LEU A 11 -5.62 12.04 -6.06
C LEU A 11 -6.61 11.83 -4.91
N VAL A 12 -6.62 12.74 -3.93
CA VAL A 12 -7.49 12.66 -2.76
C VAL A 12 -8.96 12.72 -3.17
N GLY A 13 -9.75 11.75 -2.69
CA GLY A 13 -11.19 11.66 -2.95
C GLY A 13 -12.04 12.66 -2.18
N LEU A 14 -13.25 12.93 -2.70
CA LEU A 14 -14.17 13.94 -2.17
C LEU A 14 -14.68 13.62 -0.75
N THR A 15 -14.66 12.36 -0.35
CA THR A 15 -15.13 11.90 0.97
C THR A 15 -14.02 11.83 2.02
N HIS A 16 -12.87 12.48 1.79
CA HIS A 16 -11.78 12.53 2.76
C HIS A 16 -12.25 13.01 4.13
N HIS A 17 -12.09 12.19 5.17
CA HIS A 17 -12.50 12.49 6.54
C HIS A 17 -11.68 11.70 7.57
N TYR A 18 -11.73 12.12 8.84
CA TYR A 18 -10.97 11.48 9.92
C TYR A 18 -11.89 10.63 10.81
N ALA A 19 -11.75 9.30 10.71
CA ALA A 19 -12.62 8.36 11.42
C ALA A 19 -11.91 7.44 12.42
N GLY A 20 -10.58 7.48 12.48
CA GLY A 20 -9.81 6.63 13.40
C GLY A 20 -9.94 5.13 13.12
N LEU A 21 -10.06 4.74 11.85
CA LEU A 21 -10.33 3.36 11.42
C LEU A 21 -9.10 2.43 11.47
N SER A 22 -7.91 2.97 11.73
CA SER A 22 -6.65 2.25 11.62
C SER A 22 -5.94 2.11 12.96
N PHE A 23 -6.35 1.15 13.80
CA PHE A 23 -5.59 0.81 15.00
C PHE A 23 -4.14 0.41 14.65
N GLY A 24 -3.17 0.96 15.36
CA GLY A 24 -1.73 0.93 15.02
C GLY A 24 -1.23 2.10 14.18
N ASN A 25 -2.12 2.90 13.60
CA ASN A 25 -1.80 4.23 13.07
C ASN A 25 -2.28 5.27 14.08
N GLU A 26 -1.33 5.81 14.85
CA GLU A 26 -1.62 6.80 15.88
C GLU A 26 -2.17 8.10 15.31
N ALA A 27 -1.71 8.55 14.13
CA ALA A 27 -2.25 9.75 13.50
C ALA A 27 -3.73 9.58 13.17
N SER A 28 -4.14 8.42 12.65
CA SER A 28 -5.54 8.08 12.41
C SER A 28 -6.36 8.14 13.71
N THR A 29 -5.84 7.53 14.78
CA THR A 29 -6.51 7.49 16.10
C THR A 29 -6.63 8.88 16.73
N ARG A 30 -5.54 9.67 16.71
CA ARG A 30 -5.47 10.99 17.35
C ARG A 30 -6.38 12.05 16.71
N HIS A 31 -6.57 12.00 15.38
CA HIS A 31 -7.38 12.98 14.66
C HIS A 31 -8.83 12.54 14.46
N ARG A 32 -9.26 11.45 15.11
CA ARG A 32 -10.61 10.89 14.96
C ARG A 32 -11.68 11.96 15.21
N PHE A 33 -12.62 12.07 14.27
CA PHE A 33 -13.75 13.00 14.27
C PHE A 33 -13.41 14.49 14.22
N GLN A 34 -12.17 14.86 13.90
CA GLN A 34 -11.87 16.22 13.49
C GLN A 34 -12.50 16.52 12.12
N VAL A 35 -12.78 17.80 11.87
CA VAL A 35 -13.31 18.26 10.58
C VAL A 35 -12.20 18.21 9.53
N SER A 36 -12.45 17.55 8.42
CA SER A 36 -11.55 17.51 7.27
C SER A 36 -11.87 18.59 6.24
N ASN A 37 -10.96 18.81 5.30
CA ASN A 37 -11.19 19.67 4.15
C ASN A 37 -10.76 18.93 2.86
N PRO A 38 -11.66 18.17 2.22
CA PRO A 38 -11.34 17.35 1.05
C PRO A 38 -10.71 18.15 -0.10
N ARG A 39 -11.23 19.36 -0.37
CA ARG A 39 -10.70 20.25 -1.40
C ARG A 39 -9.27 20.70 -1.09
N LEU A 40 -8.98 21.05 0.17
CA LEU A 40 -7.64 21.42 0.58
C LEU A 40 -6.68 20.23 0.47
N ALA A 41 -7.09 19.05 0.95
CA ALA A 41 -6.29 17.83 0.88
C ALA A 41 -5.93 17.45 -0.58
N ALA A 42 -6.91 17.51 -1.49
CA ALA A 42 -6.65 17.30 -2.93
C ALA A 42 -5.69 18.35 -3.50
N LYS A 43 -5.88 19.63 -3.18
CA LYS A 43 -4.97 20.70 -3.63
C LYS A 43 -3.55 20.55 -3.09
N GLN A 44 -3.38 20.13 -1.83
CA GLN A 44 -2.06 19.87 -1.25
C GLN A 44 -1.32 18.75 -2.00
N GLY A 45 -2.03 17.64 -2.29
CA GLY A 45 -1.47 16.56 -3.11
C GLY A 45 -1.09 17.03 -4.52
N LEU A 46 -1.98 17.75 -5.20
CA LEU A 46 -1.75 18.29 -6.55
C LEU A 46 -0.57 19.27 -6.60
N LEU A 47 -0.41 20.12 -5.58
CA LEU A 47 0.74 21.02 -5.47
C LEU A 47 2.05 20.24 -5.36
N LYS A 48 2.09 19.17 -4.55
CA LYS A 48 3.27 18.30 -4.44
C LYS A 48 3.60 17.63 -5.78
N MET A 49 2.60 17.01 -6.41
CA MET A 49 2.77 16.37 -7.73
C MET A 49 3.35 17.35 -8.73
N LYS A 50 2.76 18.55 -8.83
CA LYS A 50 3.20 19.58 -9.80
C LYS A 50 4.60 20.09 -9.49
N ALA A 51 4.94 20.31 -8.22
CA ALA A 51 6.27 20.76 -7.83
C ALA A 51 7.38 19.78 -8.23
N LEU A 52 7.17 18.46 -8.03
CA LEU A 52 8.13 17.44 -8.43
C LEU A 52 8.22 17.30 -9.96
N ALA A 53 7.07 17.35 -10.64
CA ALA A 53 7.03 17.38 -12.10
C ALA A 53 7.82 18.56 -12.68
N ASP A 54 7.64 19.76 -12.12
CA ASP A 54 8.34 20.98 -12.53
C ASP A 54 9.85 20.94 -12.26
N ALA A 55 10.24 20.21 -11.21
CA ALA A 55 11.63 19.95 -10.90
C ALA A 55 12.26 18.85 -11.79
N GLY A 56 11.51 18.26 -12.72
CA GLY A 56 11.99 17.27 -13.68
C GLY A 56 11.87 15.81 -13.23
N PHE A 57 11.19 15.54 -12.12
CA PHE A 57 10.91 14.16 -11.69
C PHE A 57 9.65 13.64 -12.41
N PRO A 58 9.71 12.50 -13.12
CA PRO A 58 8.53 11.96 -13.79
C PRO A 58 7.38 11.72 -12.79
N GLN A 59 6.22 12.29 -13.09
CA GLN A 59 5.06 12.30 -12.20
C GLN A 59 3.78 11.95 -12.97
N ALA A 60 2.94 11.15 -12.34
CA ALA A 60 1.62 10.73 -12.81
C ALA A 60 0.62 10.69 -11.64
N VAL A 61 -0.64 10.38 -11.95
CA VAL A 61 -1.74 10.39 -10.99
C VAL A 61 -2.58 9.11 -11.10
N ILE A 62 -3.04 8.62 -9.96
CA ILE A 62 -4.06 7.56 -9.83
C ILE A 62 -5.33 8.21 -9.26
N PRO A 63 -6.51 8.03 -9.88
CA PRO A 63 -7.74 8.67 -9.45
C PRO A 63 -8.29 8.08 -8.14
N PRO A 64 -9.18 8.80 -7.43
CA PRO A 64 -9.88 8.27 -6.26
C PRO A 64 -10.90 7.20 -6.66
N HIS A 65 -11.38 6.42 -5.67
CA HIS A 65 -12.41 5.40 -5.86
C HIS A 65 -13.82 5.95 -5.66
N GLU A 66 -14.84 5.17 -6.06
CA GLU A 66 -16.25 5.41 -5.73
C GLU A 66 -16.45 5.41 -4.20
N ARG A 67 -16.94 6.52 -3.65
CA ARG A 67 -17.25 6.69 -2.23
C ARG A 67 -18.45 7.63 -2.06
N PRO A 68 -19.45 7.33 -1.20
CA PRO A 68 -19.65 6.09 -0.43
C PRO A 68 -19.83 4.85 -1.31
N PHE A 69 -19.21 3.72 -0.95
CA PHE A 69 -19.28 2.50 -1.75
C PHE A 69 -20.51 1.67 -1.39
N ILE A 70 -21.64 1.96 -2.04
CA ILE A 70 -22.94 1.34 -1.74
C ILE A 70 -22.96 -0.20 -1.91
N PRO A 71 -22.28 -0.81 -2.90
CA PRO A 71 -22.32 -2.26 -3.09
C PRO A 71 -21.94 -3.07 -1.84
N VAL A 72 -20.97 -2.63 -1.04
CA VAL A 72 -20.60 -3.35 0.18
C VAL A 72 -21.64 -3.19 1.29
N LEU A 73 -22.35 -2.06 1.35
CA LEU A 73 -23.48 -1.91 2.29
C LEU A 73 -24.59 -2.90 1.94
N ARG A 74 -24.81 -3.17 0.64
CA ARG A 74 -25.74 -4.22 0.19
C ARG A 74 -25.27 -5.61 0.61
N GLN A 75 -23.97 -5.90 0.50
CA GLN A 75 -23.39 -7.16 1.00
C GLN A 75 -23.56 -7.32 2.52
N LEU A 76 -23.59 -6.21 3.27
CA LEU A 76 -23.87 -6.20 4.70
C LEU A 76 -25.38 -6.28 5.05
N GLY A 77 -26.24 -6.50 4.06
CA GLY A 77 -27.67 -6.75 4.25
C GLY A 77 -28.60 -5.53 4.10
N PHE A 78 -28.07 -4.35 3.76
CA PHE A 78 -28.90 -3.16 3.52
C PHE A 78 -29.47 -3.16 2.09
N SER A 79 -30.79 -3.05 1.95
CA SER A 79 -31.48 -3.11 0.65
C SER A 79 -32.29 -1.84 0.32
N GLY A 80 -32.67 -1.65 -0.96
CA GLY A 80 -33.39 -0.48 -1.46
C GLY A 80 -32.66 0.22 -2.61
N SER A 81 -33.07 1.43 -2.97
CA SER A 81 -32.24 2.33 -3.80
C SER A 81 -30.97 2.75 -3.05
N ASP A 82 -29.99 3.34 -3.74
CA ASP A 82 -28.74 3.77 -3.12
C ASP A 82 -28.97 4.78 -1.97
N GLU A 83 -29.90 5.72 -2.17
CA GLU A 83 -30.31 6.68 -1.15
C GLU A 83 -30.99 6.01 0.05
N GLN A 84 -31.84 5.01 -0.20
CA GLN A 84 -32.49 4.24 0.88
C GLN A 84 -31.48 3.41 1.67
N VAL A 85 -30.49 2.82 0.99
CA VAL A 85 -29.40 2.11 1.66
C VAL A 85 -28.61 3.09 2.54
N LEU A 86 -28.24 4.25 2.00
CA LEU A 86 -27.51 5.28 2.72
C LEU A 86 -28.27 5.75 3.97
N GLU A 87 -29.57 6.02 3.84
CA GLU A 87 -30.43 6.45 4.94
C GLU A 87 -30.55 5.38 6.03
N LYS A 88 -30.77 4.12 5.65
CA LYS A 88 -30.86 3.00 6.59
C LYS A 88 -29.56 2.83 7.36
N VAL A 89 -28.41 2.86 6.68
CA VAL A 89 -27.11 2.71 7.35
C VAL A 89 -26.83 3.90 8.26
N ALA A 90 -27.15 5.13 7.83
CA ALA A 90 -26.99 6.33 8.65
C ALA A 90 -27.75 6.22 9.99
N ARG A 91 -28.96 5.67 9.98
CA ARG A 91 -29.80 5.53 11.18
C ARG A 91 -29.45 4.30 12.02
N GLN A 92 -29.18 3.17 11.38
CA GLN A 92 -29.06 1.87 12.06
C GLN A 92 -27.61 1.52 12.42
N ALA A 93 -26.64 1.86 11.58
CA ALA A 93 -25.24 1.48 11.77
C ALA A 93 -24.26 2.51 11.14
N PRO A 94 -24.24 3.77 11.63
CA PRO A 94 -23.48 4.86 11.01
C PRO A 94 -21.96 4.63 10.94
N HIS A 95 -21.41 3.74 11.77
CA HIS A 95 -20.00 3.37 11.70
C HIS A 95 -19.62 2.70 10.36
N TRP A 96 -20.55 1.98 9.72
CA TRP A 96 -20.30 1.41 8.39
C TRP A 96 -20.20 2.48 7.31
N LEU A 97 -20.94 3.59 7.41
CA LEU A 97 -20.84 4.69 6.43
C LEU A 97 -19.41 5.21 6.34
N SER A 98 -18.75 5.39 7.48
CA SER A 98 -17.36 5.84 7.50
C SER A 98 -16.42 4.82 6.85
N SER A 99 -16.57 3.53 7.20
CA SER A 99 -15.79 2.44 6.61
C SER A 99 -15.88 2.39 5.08
N VAL A 100 -17.05 2.67 4.51
CA VAL A 100 -17.27 2.61 3.05
C VAL A 100 -17.09 3.96 2.35
N SER A 101 -16.80 5.02 3.11
CA SER A 101 -16.61 6.39 2.60
C SER A 101 -15.19 6.90 2.81
N SER A 102 -14.27 6.07 3.29
CA SER A 102 -12.87 6.45 3.46
C SER A 102 -12.22 6.80 2.11
N ALA A 103 -11.51 7.93 2.06
CA ALA A 103 -10.65 8.30 0.93
C ALA A 103 -9.25 7.63 1.00
N SER A 104 -9.12 6.52 1.74
CA SER A 104 -7.87 5.77 1.89
C SER A 104 -7.16 5.30 0.61
N PRO A 105 -7.83 5.09 -0.55
CA PRO A 105 -7.11 4.80 -1.79
C PRO A 105 -6.11 5.88 -2.23
N MET A 106 -6.18 7.10 -1.65
CA MET A 106 -5.18 8.14 -1.93
C MET A 106 -3.76 7.73 -1.51
N TRP A 107 -3.62 6.79 -0.58
CA TRP A 107 -2.32 6.24 -0.16
C TRP A 107 -1.91 5.08 -1.07
N VAL A 108 -1.44 5.45 -2.27
CA VAL A 108 -1.10 4.51 -3.35
C VAL A 108 0.22 3.76 -3.16
N ALA A 109 1.03 4.13 -2.16
CA ALA A 109 2.12 3.28 -1.68
C ALA A 109 1.63 1.89 -1.27
N ASN A 110 0.34 1.77 -0.91
CA ASN A 110 -0.28 0.49 -0.59
C ASN A 110 -1.13 -0.09 -1.72
N ALA A 111 -1.15 0.50 -2.91
CA ALA A 111 -2.01 0.04 -3.99
C ALA A 111 -1.56 -1.34 -4.52
N ALA A 112 -0.25 -1.50 -4.71
CA ALA A 112 0.37 -2.69 -5.27
C ALA A 112 1.85 -2.76 -4.90
N THR A 113 2.47 -3.91 -5.16
CA THR A 113 3.93 -4.06 -5.20
C THR A 113 4.40 -4.15 -6.64
N ILE A 114 5.44 -3.39 -6.99
CA ILE A 114 5.94 -3.25 -8.36
C ILE A 114 7.27 -4.00 -8.51
N ALA A 115 7.42 -4.75 -9.60
CA ALA A 115 8.72 -5.26 -10.05
C ALA A 115 9.04 -4.68 -11.45
N PRO A 116 10.07 -3.84 -11.57
CA PRO A 116 10.57 -3.36 -12.86
C PRO A 116 10.99 -4.51 -13.77
N SER A 117 10.89 -4.31 -15.09
CA SER A 117 11.29 -5.30 -16.10
C SER A 117 12.75 -5.77 -16.01
N ALA A 118 13.62 -4.98 -15.38
CA ALA A 118 15.02 -5.35 -15.16
C ALA A 118 15.19 -6.48 -14.12
N ASP A 119 14.15 -6.76 -13.33
CA ASP A 119 14.21 -7.69 -12.20
C ASP A 119 13.34 -8.94 -12.40
N THR A 120 12.58 -8.99 -13.50
CA THR A 120 11.56 -10.01 -13.74
C THR A 120 12.00 -11.04 -14.77
N LEU A 121 11.55 -12.28 -14.60
CA LEU A 121 11.99 -13.42 -15.42
C LEU A 121 11.58 -13.30 -16.90
N ASP A 122 10.46 -12.63 -17.18
CA ASP A 122 9.93 -12.46 -18.55
C ASP A 122 10.23 -11.07 -19.15
N GLY A 123 10.95 -10.21 -18.41
CA GLY A 123 11.28 -8.86 -18.86
C GLY A 123 10.10 -7.89 -18.93
N LYS A 124 8.95 -8.19 -18.31
CA LYS A 124 7.81 -7.26 -18.19
C LYS A 124 7.80 -6.54 -16.86
N VAL A 125 7.10 -5.40 -16.79
CA VAL A 125 6.81 -4.75 -15.51
C VAL A 125 5.63 -5.46 -14.85
N HIS A 126 5.84 -5.94 -13.64
CA HIS A 126 4.81 -6.63 -12.88
C HIS A 126 4.24 -5.77 -11.75
N LEU A 127 2.93 -5.85 -11.54
CA LEU A 127 2.21 -5.15 -10.48
C LEU A 127 1.23 -6.12 -9.80
N THR A 128 1.49 -6.51 -8.55
CA THR A 128 0.52 -7.28 -7.75
C THR A 128 -0.25 -6.35 -6.83
N VAL A 129 -1.58 -6.29 -6.98
CA VAL A 129 -2.46 -5.49 -6.12
C VAL A 129 -2.35 -5.97 -4.67
N ALA A 130 -2.27 -5.04 -3.72
CA ALA A 130 -2.25 -5.41 -2.30
C ALA A 130 -3.67 -5.67 -1.80
N ASN A 131 -3.85 -6.71 -0.97
CA ASN A 131 -5.18 -7.06 -0.48
C ASN A 131 -5.65 -6.14 0.66
N LEU A 132 -4.73 -5.51 1.39
CA LEU A 132 -5.02 -4.60 2.51
C LEU A 132 -5.94 -5.22 3.55
N ASN A 133 -5.81 -6.54 3.73
CA ASN A 133 -6.75 -7.36 4.49
C ASN A 133 -6.91 -6.88 5.94
N ASN A 134 -5.85 -6.31 6.53
CA ASN A 134 -5.84 -5.94 7.94
C ASN A 134 -6.92 -4.89 8.29
N LYS A 135 -7.25 -4.00 7.35
CA LYS A 135 -8.19 -2.90 7.59
C LYS A 135 -9.37 -3.02 6.63
N PHE A 136 -10.56 -3.30 7.17
CA PHE A 136 -11.77 -3.47 6.35
C PHE A 136 -12.00 -2.33 5.35
N HIS A 137 -11.96 -1.07 5.78
CA HIS A 137 -12.14 0.08 4.88
C HIS A 137 -11.11 0.14 3.73
N ARG A 138 -9.94 -0.49 3.90
CA ARG A 138 -8.89 -0.60 2.89
C ARG A 138 -8.97 -1.88 2.07
N SER A 139 -9.44 -2.99 2.63
CA SER A 139 -9.61 -4.24 1.87
C SER A 139 -10.63 -4.10 0.74
N LEU A 140 -11.52 -3.10 0.82
CA LEU A 140 -12.46 -2.72 -0.25
C LEU A 140 -11.78 -2.07 -1.46
N GLU A 141 -10.51 -1.69 -1.35
CA GLU A 141 -9.79 -0.97 -2.41
C GLU A 141 -9.41 -1.90 -3.57
N ALA A 142 -8.96 -3.12 -3.25
CA ALA A 142 -8.28 -4.00 -4.19
C ALA A 142 -9.00 -4.21 -5.54
N PRO A 143 -10.32 -4.50 -5.62
CA PRO A 143 -10.98 -4.71 -6.91
C PRO A 143 -10.96 -3.48 -7.83
N VAL A 144 -11.13 -2.29 -7.24
CA VAL A 144 -11.12 -1.03 -7.99
C VAL A 144 -9.68 -0.64 -8.32
N THR A 145 -8.74 -0.84 -7.40
CA THR A 145 -7.31 -0.63 -7.66
C THR A 145 -6.83 -1.46 -8.84
N GLU A 146 -7.21 -2.74 -8.91
CA GLU A 146 -6.88 -3.60 -10.05
C GLU A 146 -7.41 -3.02 -11.37
N SER A 147 -8.67 -2.57 -11.37
CA SER A 147 -9.31 -1.95 -12.54
C SER A 147 -8.57 -0.69 -12.98
N LEU A 148 -8.17 0.16 -12.03
CA LEU A 148 -7.42 1.39 -12.31
C LEU A 148 -6.02 1.09 -12.86
N LEU A 149 -5.30 0.14 -12.26
CA LEU A 149 -3.96 -0.23 -12.71
C LEU A 149 -4.01 -0.84 -14.11
N LYS A 150 -4.98 -1.70 -14.43
CA LYS A 150 -5.18 -2.23 -15.79
C LYS A 150 -5.56 -1.14 -16.79
N ALA A 151 -6.28 -0.10 -16.36
CA ALA A 151 -6.62 1.03 -17.21
C ALA A 151 -5.41 1.94 -17.50
N ILE A 152 -4.53 2.15 -16.51
CA ILE A 152 -3.32 2.99 -16.62
C ILE A 152 -2.20 2.23 -17.36
N PHE A 153 -1.91 1.00 -16.95
CA PHE A 153 -0.87 0.13 -17.48
C PHE A 153 -1.46 -0.89 -18.47
N LYS A 154 -2.13 -0.37 -19.51
CA LYS A 154 -2.98 -1.14 -20.43
C LYS A 154 -2.22 -2.05 -21.41
N ASP A 155 -0.95 -1.74 -21.69
CA ASP A 155 -0.15 -2.48 -22.67
C ASP A 155 0.32 -3.82 -22.09
N GLU A 156 -0.44 -4.88 -22.33
CA GLU A 156 -0.18 -6.23 -21.78
C GLU A 156 1.12 -6.87 -22.30
N GLU A 157 1.72 -6.34 -23.36
CA GLU A 157 3.05 -6.78 -23.81
C GLU A 157 4.15 -6.24 -22.89
N LYS A 158 3.89 -5.14 -22.17
CA LYS A 158 4.86 -4.46 -21.29
C LYS A 158 4.52 -4.60 -19.81
N PHE A 159 3.24 -4.73 -19.48
CA PHE A 159 2.73 -4.73 -18.11
C PHE A 159 1.91 -5.98 -17.81
N SER A 160 2.13 -6.53 -16.61
CA SER A 160 1.41 -7.68 -16.08
C SER A 160 0.80 -7.29 -14.72
N VAL A 161 -0.50 -6.98 -14.71
CA VAL A 161 -1.25 -6.65 -13.48
C VAL A 161 -1.90 -7.89 -12.90
N HIS A 162 -1.49 -8.26 -11.69
CA HIS A 162 -1.99 -9.41 -10.96
C HIS A 162 -3.02 -8.99 -9.91
N SER A 163 -4.07 -9.79 -9.78
CA SER A 163 -5.04 -9.64 -8.71
C SER A 163 -4.41 -9.79 -7.33
N ALA A 164 -5.09 -9.25 -6.33
CA ALA A 164 -4.62 -9.32 -4.95
C ALA A 164 -4.60 -10.74 -4.40
N LEU A 165 -3.73 -10.98 -3.43
CA LEU A 165 -3.70 -12.23 -2.67
C LEU A 165 -5.04 -12.48 -1.95
N PRO A 166 -5.38 -13.75 -1.64
CA PRO A 166 -6.57 -14.09 -0.88
C PRO A 166 -6.77 -13.24 0.39
N GLN A 167 -8.01 -12.83 0.65
CA GLN A 167 -8.38 -11.92 1.75
C GLN A 167 -8.41 -12.64 3.10
N VAL A 168 -7.24 -13.08 3.58
CA VAL A 168 -7.07 -13.74 4.87
C VAL A 168 -5.87 -13.17 5.62
N ALA A 169 -5.93 -13.20 6.95
CA ALA A 169 -4.86 -12.67 7.79
C ALA A 169 -3.50 -13.36 7.52
N LEU A 170 -3.46 -14.64 7.20
CA LEU A 170 -2.22 -15.35 6.84
C LEU A 170 -1.48 -14.69 5.66
N LEU A 171 -2.22 -14.06 4.75
CA LEU A 171 -1.69 -13.43 3.53
C LEU A 171 -1.89 -11.91 3.55
N GLY A 172 -1.79 -11.28 4.72
CA GLY A 172 -1.88 -9.82 4.84
C GLY A 172 -0.77 -9.11 4.05
N ASP A 173 -1.18 -8.31 3.06
CA ASP A 173 -0.30 -7.58 2.16
C ASP A 173 -0.68 -6.10 2.08
N GLU A 174 0.31 -5.22 2.31
CA GLU A 174 0.17 -3.77 2.26
C GLU A 174 1.02 -3.12 1.17
N GLY A 175 1.51 -3.90 0.21
CA GLY A 175 2.08 -3.40 -1.04
C GLY A 175 3.43 -2.71 -0.90
N ALA A 176 3.67 -1.73 -1.78
CA ALA A 176 4.96 -1.05 -1.90
C ALA A 176 5.43 -0.31 -0.62
N ALA A 177 4.54 0.02 0.31
CA ALA A 177 4.90 0.60 1.61
C ALA A 177 5.82 -0.31 2.45
N ASN A 178 5.86 -1.61 2.12
CA ASN A 178 6.73 -2.62 2.73
C ASN A 178 7.76 -3.18 1.74
N HIS A 179 7.95 -2.50 0.60
CA HIS A 179 8.87 -2.90 -0.45
C HIS A 179 9.96 -1.85 -0.63
N ASN A 180 11.16 -2.31 -0.97
CA ASN A 180 12.33 -1.49 -1.21
C ASN A 180 13.08 -2.04 -2.42
N ARG A 181 13.77 -1.17 -3.16
CA ARG A 181 14.61 -1.58 -4.28
C ARG A 181 15.93 -0.84 -4.24
N LEU A 182 17.02 -1.60 -4.14
CA LEU A 182 18.38 -1.07 -4.10
C LEU A 182 19.17 -1.45 -5.34
N GLY A 183 20.13 -0.63 -5.74
CA GLY A 183 21.04 -0.96 -6.83
C GLY A 183 21.74 0.24 -7.44
N GLY A 184 22.34 0.01 -8.61
CA GLY A 184 22.93 1.04 -9.47
C GLY A 184 21.85 1.88 -10.15
N HIS A 185 21.89 2.03 -11.47
CA HIS A 185 20.85 2.78 -12.20
C HIS A 185 19.48 2.09 -12.14
N TYR A 186 18.39 2.86 -12.24
CA TYR A 186 17.03 2.29 -12.15
C TYR A 186 16.76 1.21 -13.22
N GLY A 187 17.37 1.32 -14.39
CA GLY A 187 17.23 0.36 -15.49
C GLY A 187 18.17 -0.85 -15.42
N GLU A 188 18.99 -0.96 -14.38
CA GLU A 188 19.83 -2.14 -14.11
C GLU A 188 19.10 -3.09 -13.15
N PRO A 189 19.38 -4.41 -13.20
CA PRO A 189 18.88 -5.36 -12.21
C PRO A 189 19.20 -4.90 -10.77
N GLY A 190 18.19 -4.83 -9.92
CA GLY A 190 18.28 -4.35 -8.54
C GLY A 190 17.99 -5.44 -7.50
N MET A 191 18.32 -5.18 -6.25
CA MET A 191 17.97 -6.01 -5.11
C MET A 191 16.66 -5.54 -4.49
N LEU A 192 15.64 -6.41 -4.50
CA LEU A 192 14.32 -6.15 -3.93
C LEU A 192 14.29 -6.63 -2.48
N LEU A 193 14.02 -5.70 -1.56
CA LEU A 193 13.90 -5.97 -0.13
C LEU A 193 12.44 -5.88 0.28
N PHE A 194 11.87 -7.02 0.67
CA PHE A 194 10.53 -7.15 1.20
C PHE A 194 10.57 -7.16 2.73
N VAL A 195 9.86 -6.23 3.35
CA VAL A 195 9.84 -6.05 4.81
C VAL A 195 8.52 -6.57 5.37
N TYR A 196 8.55 -7.46 6.36
CA TYR A 196 7.35 -8.03 6.95
C TYR A 196 7.31 -7.87 8.48
N GLY A 197 6.11 -7.88 9.07
CA GLY A 197 5.95 -7.72 10.52
C GLY A 197 5.84 -9.04 11.29
N ARG A 198 5.38 -10.11 10.63
CA ARG A 198 5.21 -11.44 11.20
C ARG A 198 5.29 -12.55 10.15
N GLU A 199 5.54 -13.77 10.60
CA GLU A 199 5.50 -15.00 9.81
C GLU A 199 4.92 -16.13 10.68
N GLU A 200 4.35 -17.15 10.05
CA GLU A 200 3.84 -18.33 10.76
C GLU A 200 5.01 -19.12 11.40
N GLY A 201 4.80 -19.62 12.63
CA GLY A 201 5.84 -20.35 13.37
C GLY A 201 6.94 -19.48 14.01
N ASN A 202 6.91 -18.15 13.85
CA ASN A 202 7.86 -17.25 14.54
C ASN A 202 7.16 -16.45 15.64
N ASP A 203 7.63 -16.60 16.88
CA ASP A 203 7.08 -15.90 18.05
C ASP A 203 7.46 -14.42 18.10
N THR A 204 8.50 -14.00 17.37
CA THR A 204 8.89 -12.59 17.25
C THR A 204 7.85 -11.85 16.43
N ARG A 205 6.99 -11.08 17.08
CA ARG A 205 5.94 -10.28 16.45
C ARG A 205 5.53 -9.13 17.40
N PRO A 206 4.96 -8.04 16.90
CA PRO A 206 4.45 -6.97 17.76
C PRO A 206 3.35 -7.48 18.69
N SER A 207 3.27 -6.89 19.88
CA SER A 207 2.39 -7.31 20.98
C SER A 207 1.21 -6.36 21.19
N ARG A 208 1.32 -5.11 20.76
CA ARG A 208 0.35 -4.04 20.95
C ARG A 208 -0.37 -3.66 19.66
N TYR A 209 0.38 -3.44 18.58
CA TYR A 209 -0.16 -3.03 17.29
C TYR A 209 -0.01 -4.14 16.24
N PRO A 210 -0.96 -4.27 15.30
CA PRO A 210 -0.97 -5.41 14.40
C PRO A 210 0.16 -5.34 13.35
N ALA A 211 0.90 -6.43 13.19
CA ALA A 211 1.71 -6.67 12.00
C ALA A 211 0.79 -6.97 10.80
N ARG A 212 0.65 -5.98 9.91
CA ARG A 212 -0.24 -6.06 8.75
C ARG A 212 0.35 -6.93 7.63
N GLN A 213 1.64 -6.77 7.37
CA GLN A 213 2.39 -7.55 6.38
C GLN A 213 2.82 -8.89 6.95
N THR A 214 2.57 -9.96 6.19
CA THR A 214 3.12 -11.29 6.46
C THR A 214 4.27 -11.63 5.53
N ARG A 215 5.19 -12.49 5.99
CA ARG A 215 6.22 -13.02 5.12
C ARG A 215 5.63 -13.86 4.00
N GLU A 216 4.62 -14.66 4.31
CA GLU A 216 3.94 -15.54 3.37
C GLU A 216 3.34 -14.73 2.20
N ALA A 217 2.74 -13.58 2.50
CA ALA A 217 2.26 -12.65 1.48
C ALA A 217 3.42 -12.08 0.64
N SER A 218 4.48 -11.63 1.29
CA SER A 218 5.65 -11.04 0.62
C SER A 218 6.31 -12.04 -0.33
N GLU A 219 6.46 -13.30 0.08
CA GLU A 219 6.99 -14.37 -0.77
C GLU A 219 6.03 -14.72 -1.92
N ALA A 220 4.72 -14.68 -1.70
CA ALA A 220 3.73 -14.89 -2.76
C ALA A 220 3.77 -13.76 -3.80
N VAL A 221 3.91 -12.50 -3.37
CA VAL A 221 4.08 -11.35 -4.25
C VAL A 221 5.37 -11.47 -5.05
N ALA A 222 6.50 -11.85 -4.43
CA ALA A 222 7.76 -12.05 -5.15
C ALA A 222 7.62 -13.10 -6.27
N ARG A 223 6.88 -14.19 -6.02
CA ARG A 223 6.54 -15.20 -7.04
C ARG A 223 5.63 -14.65 -8.14
N LEU A 224 4.52 -13.99 -7.79
CA LEU A 224 3.58 -13.43 -8.76
C LEU A 224 4.27 -12.41 -9.67
N ASN A 225 5.07 -11.53 -9.09
CA ASN A 225 5.85 -10.54 -9.82
C ASN A 225 7.02 -11.13 -10.62
N GLN A 226 7.21 -12.45 -10.60
CA GLN A 226 8.29 -13.14 -11.31
C GLN A 226 9.67 -12.55 -11.00
N VAL A 227 9.91 -12.12 -9.77
CA VAL A 227 11.21 -11.54 -9.41
C VAL A 227 12.27 -12.64 -9.45
N ASN A 228 13.42 -12.35 -10.05
CA ASN A 228 14.57 -13.26 -10.03
C ASN A 228 14.93 -13.63 -8.56
N PRO A 229 14.96 -14.93 -8.19
CA PRO A 229 15.24 -15.35 -6.82
C PRO A 229 16.57 -14.88 -6.24
N GLN A 230 17.55 -14.55 -7.08
CA GLN A 230 18.85 -14.00 -6.66
C GLN A 230 18.80 -12.51 -6.30
N GLN A 231 17.69 -11.85 -6.63
CA GLN A 231 17.46 -10.41 -6.45
C GLN A 231 16.45 -10.13 -5.33
N VAL A 232 16.20 -11.09 -4.43
CA VAL A 232 15.17 -10.96 -3.38
C VAL A 232 15.77 -11.17 -1.99
N ILE A 233 15.46 -10.25 -1.08
CA ILE A 233 15.74 -10.36 0.34
C ILE A 233 14.43 -10.14 1.11
N PHE A 234 14.18 -10.99 2.11
CA PHE A 234 13.10 -10.79 3.08
C PHE A 234 13.70 -10.39 4.43
N ALA A 235 13.18 -9.34 5.04
CA ALA A 235 13.61 -8.88 6.35
C ALA A 235 12.42 -8.60 7.26
N GLN A 236 12.54 -8.99 8.53
CA GLN A 236 11.52 -8.65 9.51
C GLN A 236 11.75 -7.23 10.05
N GLN A 237 10.69 -6.41 10.02
CA GLN A 237 10.62 -5.17 10.77
C GLN A 237 10.85 -5.46 12.26
N ASN A 238 11.50 -4.55 12.98
CA ASN A 238 11.58 -4.67 14.43
C ASN A 238 10.15 -4.62 15.05
N PRO A 239 9.69 -5.65 15.79
CA PRO A 239 8.37 -5.63 16.41
C PRO A 239 8.18 -4.44 17.37
N ASP A 240 9.24 -3.99 18.04
CA ASP A 240 9.18 -2.88 19.00
C ASP A 240 8.76 -1.57 18.34
N VAL A 241 9.18 -1.34 17.09
CA VAL A 241 8.82 -0.09 16.37
C VAL A 241 7.41 -0.18 15.80
N ILE A 242 6.94 -1.38 15.44
CA ILE A 242 5.52 -1.56 15.07
C ILE A 242 4.62 -1.21 16.26
N ASP A 243 4.99 -1.64 17.47
CA ASP A 243 4.29 -1.30 18.71
C ASP A 243 4.38 0.20 19.08
N GLN A 244 5.23 0.95 18.38
CA GLN A 244 5.37 2.41 18.41
C GLN A 244 4.80 3.09 17.16
N SER A 245 3.83 2.43 16.50
CA SER A 245 3.07 2.97 15.36
C SER A 245 3.80 2.97 14.01
N VAL A 246 4.91 2.24 13.85
CA VAL A 246 5.49 1.94 12.54
C VAL A 246 4.67 0.82 11.88
N PHE A 247 3.46 1.16 11.40
CA PHE A 247 2.53 0.18 10.83
C PHE A 247 2.91 -0.28 9.41
N HIS A 248 3.85 0.42 8.76
CA HIS A 248 4.46 0.12 7.46
C HIS A 248 5.95 0.51 7.50
N ASN A 249 6.77 -0.13 6.68
CA ASN A 249 8.21 0.16 6.64
C ASN A 249 8.53 1.59 6.18
N ASP A 250 7.75 2.15 5.27
CA ASP A 250 7.88 3.54 4.79
C ASP A 250 7.72 4.62 5.87
N VAL A 251 7.28 4.25 7.08
CA VAL A 251 7.25 5.13 8.27
C VAL A 251 8.63 5.23 8.95
N ILE A 252 9.54 4.28 8.70
CA ILE A 252 10.82 4.17 9.43
C ILE A 252 12.06 3.99 8.53
N ALA A 253 11.86 3.64 7.26
CA ALA A 253 12.91 3.41 6.29
C ALA A 253 12.46 3.68 4.85
N VAL A 254 13.37 4.18 4.02
CA VAL A 254 13.16 4.40 2.59
C VAL A 254 14.44 4.06 1.82
N SER A 255 14.29 3.44 0.65
CA SER A 255 15.40 3.15 -0.26
C SER A 255 15.32 4.03 -1.50
N ASN A 256 16.48 4.39 -2.04
CA ASN A 256 16.60 4.95 -3.37
C ASN A 256 18.02 4.70 -3.90
N ARG A 257 18.13 4.11 -5.09
CA ARG A 257 19.42 3.71 -5.68
C ARG A 257 20.22 2.86 -4.69
N GLN A 258 21.49 3.17 -4.43
CA GLN A 258 22.33 2.43 -3.49
C GLN A 258 22.08 2.79 -2.01
N VAL A 259 21.19 3.74 -1.71
CA VAL A 259 20.98 4.26 -0.36
C VAL A 259 19.78 3.60 0.29
N LEU A 260 19.98 3.12 1.53
CA LEU A 260 18.91 2.78 2.48
C LEU A 260 18.95 3.78 3.63
N PHE A 261 18.05 4.77 3.62
CA PHE A 261 17.90 5.69 4.73
C PHE A 261 16.90 5.10 5.73
N CYS A 262 17.39 4.67 6.90
CA CYS A 262 16.57 3.98 7.89
C CYS A 262 16.94 4.37 9.32
N HIS A 263 15.97 4.27 10.22
CA HIS A 263 16.21 4.40 11.66
C HIS A 263 17.09 3.25 12.18
N GLN A 264 17.86 3.48 13.24
CA GLN A 264 18.74 2.46 13.84
C GLN A 264 17.98 1.24 14.40
N GLN A 265 16.67 1.38 14.61
CA GLN A 265 15.77 0.35 15.16
C GLN A 265 14.82 -0.23 14.11
N ALA A 266 15.00 0.06 12.82
CA ALA A 266 14.02 -0.31 11.80
C ALA A 266 13.82 -1.83 11.69
N PHE A 267 14.88 -2.64 11.78
CA PHE A 267 14.82 -4.08 11.52
C PHE A 267 15.27 -4.93 12.71
N ALA A 268 14.66 -6.11 12.89
CA ALA A 268 14.95 -7.00 14.02
C ALA A 268 16.41 -7.50 14.06
N ARG A 269 17.03 -7.70 12.89
CA ARG A 269 18.44 -8.12 12.73
C ARG A 269 19.20 -7.13 11.84
N GLN A 270 19.06 -5.84 12.12
CA GLN A 270 19.53 -4.75 11.26
C GLN A 270 21.01 -4.87 10.86
N SER A 271 21.93 -5.10 11.79
CA SER A 271 23.36 -5.25 11.44
C SER A 271 23.62 -6.39 10.46
N GLN A 272 22.87 -7.50 10.57
CA GLN A 272 22.99 -8.62 9.63
C GLN A 272 22.39 -8.28 8.28
N LEU A 273 21.27 -7.55 8.24
CA LEU A 273 20.66 -7.09 6.99
C LEU A 273 21.59 -6.13 6.23
N LEU A 274 22.18 -5.15 6.93
CA LEU A 274 23.08 -4.16 6.33
C LEU A 274 24.41 -4.77 5.87
N ALA A 275 24.86 -5.87 6.50
CA ALA A 275 26.07 -6.58 6.12
C ALA A 275 25.90 -7.52 4.91
N ARG A 276 24.66 -7.77 4.45
CA ARG A 276 24.36 -8.64 3.30
C ARG A 276 24.52 -7.95 1.92
N GLY A 277 25.06 -6.73 1.91
CA GLY A 277 25.32 -5.95 0.70
C GLY A 277 26.33 -6.60 -0.24
#